data_AF-A0A180FRX7-F1
#
_entry.id   AF-A0A180FRX7-F1
#
_cell.length_a   1.000
_cell.length_b   1.000
_cell.length_c   1.000
_cell.angle_alpha   90.00
_cell.angle_beta   90.00
_cell.angle_gamma   90.00
#
_symmetry.space_group_name_H-M   'P 1'
#
loop_
_entity.id
_entity.type
_entity.pdbx_description
1 polymer ?
#
loop_
_entity_poly.entity_id
_entity_poly.type
_entity_poly.pdbx_seq_one_letter_code
_entity_poly.pdbx_strand_id
1 'polypeptide(L)'
;MFEEGYRDKVKVTVLSSGGGHALGGGEYDYGTPVRLTAVANSGYSFTGWIRNGLQVSVEDEYEFMPNEGSRESSYLALFTKWRTGNGLLPPVAEAGASYADGLLRLVNLEGCMITVTAATGRKVLQMKAGGNDELYPAALPAGIYILNAAGGKGRYVTKFVVRQ
;
A
#
# COMPACT_ATOMS: atom_id res chain seq x y z
N MET A 1 4.99 47.57 29.26
CA MET A 1 4.61 46.54 30.26
C MET A 1 3.40 45.83 29.67
N PHE A 2 3.64 44.62 29.14
CA PHE A 2 2.73 43.53 28.72
C PHE A 2 1.61 43.82 27.71
N GLU A 3 1.93 43.69 26.41
CA GLU A 3 0.97 43.25 25.38
C GLU A 3 0.91 41.71 25.43
N GLU A 4 -0.10 41.16 26.11
CA GLU A 4 -0.40 39.72 26.04
C GLU A 4 -1.84 39.56 25.52
N GLY A 5 -2.00 39.85 24.22
CA GLY A 5 -3.26 39.68 23.49
C GLY A 5 -3.51 38.20 23.17
N TYR A 6 -4.45 37.62 23.91
CA TYR A 6 -5.26 36.42 23.69
C TYR A 6 -4.90 35.52 22.47
N ARG A 7 -4.51 34.27 22.75
CA ARG A 7 -4.05 33.29 21.75
C ARG A 7 -5.22 32.66 21.00
N ASP A 8 -5.81 33.39 20.06
CA ASP A 8 -6.80 32.86 19.08
C ASP A 8 -6.14 32.12 17.90
N LYS A 9 -4.88 31.70 18.06
CA LYS A 9 -4.09 31.07 17.01
C LYS A 9 -3.74 29.64 17.37
N VAL A 10 -3.83 28.77 16.37
CA VAL A 10 -3.23 27.45 16.39
C VAL A 10 -1.89 27.49 15.69
N LYS A 11 -0.88 26.84 16.26
CA LYS A 11 0.35 26.52 15.54
C LYS A 11 0.24 25.15 14.89
N VAL A 12 0.30 25.14 13.57
CA VAL A 12 0.27 23.94 12.74
C VAL A 12 1.70 23.55 12.39
N THR A 13 2.13 22.41 12.90
CA THR A 13 3.42 21.81 12.56
C THR A 13 3.21 20.76 11.51
N VAL A 14 3.93 20.86 10.41
CA VAL A 14 3.89 19.89 9.31
C VAL A 14 5.24 19.20 9.23
N LEU A 15 5.20 17.88 9.29
CA LEU A 15 6.35 17.00 9.15
C LEU A 15 6.15 16.13 7.91
N SER A 16 7.24 15.64 7.34
CA SER A 16 7.22 14.67 6.25
C SER A 16 8.09 13.48 6.61
N SER A 17 7.61 12.27 6.33
CA SER A 17 8.52 11.13 6.24
C SER A 17 9.45 11.33 5.05
N GLY A 18 10.66 10.74 5.08
CA GLY A 18 11.57 10.82 3.94
C GLY A 18 10.88 10.35 2.64
N GLY A 19 11.24 10.96 1.51
CA GLY A 19 10.64 10.63 0.20
C GLY A 19 9.67 11.67 -0.37
N GLY A 20 9.43 12.76 0.35
CA GLY A 20 8.66 13.90 -0.15
C GLY A 20 8.88 15.10 0.76
N HIS A 21 8.14 16.16 0.50
CA HIS A 21 8.05 17.32 1.37
C HIS A 21 6.59 17.74 1.55
N ALA A 22 6.31 18.42 2.64
CA ALA A 22 4.97 18.81 3.03
C ALA A 22 4.94 20.30 3.39
N LEU A 23 3.88 20.98 2.99
CA LEU A 23 3.67 22.43 3.09
C LEU A 23 2.35 22.72 3.82
N GLY A 24 2.17 23.97 4.28
CA GLY A 24 0.98 24.41 5.02
C GLY A 24 1.13 24.46 6.54
N GLY A 25 2.37 24.34 7.04
CA GLY A 25 2.67 24.62 8.44
C GLY A 25 2.81 26.12 8.71
N GLY A 26 2.39 26.57 9.89
CA GLY A 26 2.37 27.99 10.24
C GLY A 26 1.45 28.28 11.43
N GLU A 27 1.26 29.55 11.75
CA GLU A 27 0.27 29.99 12.73
C GLU A 27 -0.98 30.49 12.03
N TYR A 28 -2.15 30.00 12.45
CA TYR A 28 -3.43 30.29 11.82
C TYR A 28 -4.45 30.70 12.87
N ASP A 29 -5.29 31.67 12.55
CA ASP A 29 -6.41 32.07 13.41
C ASP A 29 -7.48 30.97 13.44
N TYR A 30 -8.16 30.78 14.57
CA TYR A 30 -9.25 29.82 14.68
C TYR A 30 -10.35 30.10 13.65
N GLY A 31 -10.96 29.02 13.13
CA GLY A 31 -12.02 29.13 12.12
C GLY A 31 -11.52 29.51 10.72
N THR A 32 -10.22 29.73 10.50
CA THR A 32 -9.66 29.91 9.16
C THR A 32 -9.34 28.56 8.52
N PRO A 33 -9.67 28.33 7.24
CA PRO A 33 -9.33 27.08 6.57
C PRO A 33 -7.81 26.98 6.39
N VAL A 34 -7.23 25.86 6.81
CA VAL A 34 -5.82 25.54 6.65
C VAL A 34 -5.69 24.44 5.61
N ARG A 35 -4.93 24.70 4.55
CA ARG A 35 -4.63 23.73 3.49
C ARG A 35 -3.21 23.21 3.64
N LEU A 36 -3.09 21.90 3.80
CA LEU A 36 -1.83 21.18 3.76
C LEU A 36 -1.63 20.59 2.36
N THR A 37 -0.39 20.60 1.87
CA THR A 37 -0.03 20.05 0.57
C THR A 37 1.19 19.16 0.70
N ALA A 38 1.10 17.94 0.19
CA ALA A 38 2.19 16.98 0.17
C ALA A 38 2.70 16.80 -1.26
N VAL A 39 4.01 16.96 -1.45
CA VAL A 39 4.65 16.77 -2.75
C VAL A 39 5.61 15.60 -2.62
N ALA A 40 5.28 14.49 -3.27
CA ALA A 40 6.14 13.31 -3.30
C ALA A 40 7.36 13.57 -4.19
N ASN A 41 8.55 13.17 -3.74
CA ASN A 41 9.74 13.23 -4.58
C ASN A 41 9.67 12.16 -5.67
N SER A 42 10.51 12.33 -6.70
CA SER A 42 10.66 11.30 -7.73
C SER A 42 10.93 9.96 -7.07
N GLY A 43 9.99 9.08 -7.32
CA GLY A 43 10.03 7.75 -6.85
C GLY A 43 9.43 7.44 -5.50
N TYR A 44 8.52 8.29 -5.05
CA TYR A 44 7.66 8.03 -3.91
C TYR A 44 6.21 8.36 -4.28
N SER A 45 5.29 7.80 -3.51
CA SER A 45 3.87 8.13 -3.55
C SER A 45 3.44 8.56 -2.16
N PHE A 46 2.65 9.63 -2.11
CA PHE A 46 1.97 10.03 -0.89
C PHE A 46 0.99 8.94 -0.47
N THR A 47 0.94 8.64 0.82
CA THR A 47 0.12 7.55 1.39
C THR A 47 -0.94 8.08 2.36
N GLY A 48 -0.70 9.24 2.96
CA GLY A 48 -1.69 9.87 3.82
C GLY A 48 -1.13 10.86 4.82
N TRP A 49 -2.03 11.65 5.37
CA TRP A 49 -1.79 12.57 6.46
C TRP A 49 -2.12 11.88 7.78
N ILE A 50 -1.18 11.90 8.72
CA ILE A 50 -1.37 11.36 10.07
C ILE A 50 -1.43 12.52 11.07
N ARG A 51 -2.43 12.50 11.95
CA ARG A 51 -2.56 13.39 13.11
C ARG A 51 -2.78 12.54 14.36
N ASN A 52 -1.97 12.74 15.40
CA ASN A 52 -2.06 11.96 16.66
C ASN A 52 -2.06 10.43 16.46
N GLY A 53 -1.33 9.94 15.46
CA GLY A 53 -1.27 8.50 15.12
C GLY A 53 -2.45 7.98 14.31
N LEU A 54 -3.47 8.79 14.03
CA LEU A 54 -4.61 8.43 13.20
C LEU A 54 -4.46 9.02 11.79
N GLN A 55 -4.79 8.23 10.76
CA GLN A 55 -4.85 8.73 9.40
C GLN A 55 -6.10 9.60 9.20
N VAL A 56 -5.89 10.86 8.84
CA VAL A 56 -6.95 11.86 8.65
C VAL A 56 -7.26 12.11 7.17
N SER A 57 -6.33 11.80 6.27
CA SER A 57 -6.56 11.91 4.82
C SER A 57 -5.63 10.97 4.03
N VAL A 58 -6.08 10.58 2.84
CA VAL A 58 -5.31 9.84 1.81
C VAL A 58 -4.91 10.72 0.63
N GLU A 59 -5.52 11.90 0.50
CA GLU A 59 -5.28 12.85 -0.58
C GLU A 59 -4.07 13.73 -0.25
N ASP A 60 -3.27 14.08 -1.26
CA ASP A 60 -2.08 14.92 -1.08
C ASP A 60 -2.42 16.35 -0.64
N GLU A 61 -3.66 16.75 -0.86
CA GLU A 61 -4.25 17.96 -0.33
C GLU A 61 -5.20 17.65 0.84
N TYR A 62 -4.99 18.32 1.97
CA TYR A 62 -5.88 18.21 3.12
C TYR A 62 -6.25 19.58 3.66
N GLU A 63 -7.53 19.91 3.58
CA GLU A 63 -8.08 21.14 4.16
C GLU A 63 -8.83 20.82 5.45
N PHE A 64 -8.53 21.57 6.51
CA PHE A 64 -9.23 21.45 7.78
C PHE A 64 -9.41 22.82 8.43
N MET A 65 -10.38 22.90 9.33
CA MET A 65 -10.61 24.09 10.15
C MET A 65 -10.12 23.85 11.58
N PRO A 66 -9.17 24.64 12.09
CA PRO A 66 -8.77 24.59 13.49
C PRO A 66 -9.94 24.92 14.41
N ASN A 67 -10.12 24.09 15.43
CA ASN A 67 -11.08 24.34 16.50
C ASN A 67 -10.43 25.17 17.61
N GLU A 68 -11.24 26.00 18.29
CA GLU A 68 -10.79 26.95 19.33
C GLU A 68 -10.13 26.27 20.57
N GLY A 69 -10.13 24.94 20.65
CA GLY A 69 -9.48 24.18 21.72
C GLY A 69 -8.05 23.69 21.41
N SER A 70 -7.58 23.74 20.16
CA SER A 70 -6.27 23.20 19.79
C SER A 70 -5.22 24.30 19.63
N ARG A 71 -4.32 24.44 20.60
CA ARG A 71 -3.22 25.44 20.54
C ARG A 71 -2.09 25.01 19.59
N GLU A 72 -1.91 23.70 19.44
CA GLU A 72 -0.94 23.10 18.51
C GLU A 72 -1.57 21.92 17.79
N SER A 73 -1.26 21.77 16.50
CA SER A 73 -1.64 20.61 15.71
C SER A 73 -0.44 20.13 14.90
N SER A 74 -0.09 18.86 15.05
CA SER A 74 1.01 18.24 14.31
C SER A 74 0.48 17.26 13.27
N TYR A 75 0.90 17.43 12.03
CA TYR A 75 0.58 16.57 10.90
C TYR A 75 1.85 15.95 10.33
N LEU A 76 1.80 14.65 10.05
CA LEU A 76 2.87 13.93 9.38
C LEU A 76 2.37 13.47 8.00
N ALA A 77 3.00 13.97 6.95
CA ALA A 77 2.85 13.44 5.60
C ALA A 77 3.64 12.15 5.47
N LEU A 78 2.96 11.05 5.13
CA LEU A 78 3.60 9.78 4.83
C LEU A 78 3.83 9.61 3.34
N PHE A 79 5.06 9.25 3.00
CA PHE A 79 5.52 8.94 1.66
C PHE A 79 6.08 7.54 1.65
N THR A 80 5.59 6.72 0.73
CA THR A 80 6.10 5.38 0.49
C THR A 80 6.86 5.41 -0.81
N LYS A 81 8.11 4.90 -0.83
CA LYS A 81 8.84 4.73 -2.09
C LYS A 81 8.00 3.84 -2.99
N TRP A 82 7.75 4.21 -4.25
CA TRP A 82 7.32 3.14 -5.16
C TRP A 82 8.48 2.16 -5.15
N ARG A 83 8.22 0.90 -4.84
CA ARG A 83 9.27 -0.09 -4.97
C ARG A 83 9.53 -0.25 -6.46
N THR A 84 10.52 0.47 -6.98
CA THR A 84 11.29 -0.05 -8.10
C THR A 84 12.00 -1.28 -7.59
N GLY A 85 11.98 -2.32 -8.40
CA GLY A 85 12.60 -3.58 -8.07
C GLY A 85 11.47 -4.55 -8.05
N ASN A 86 11.18 -5.13 -9.21
CA ASN A 86 10.26 -6.26 -9.21
C ASN A 86 8.89 -5.82 -8.63
N GLY A 87 8.47 -4.61 -9.02
CA GLY A 87 7.31 -3.89 -8.50
C GLY A 87 6.27 -3.66 -9.61
N LEU A 88 5.31 -4.57 -9.66
CA LEU A 88 3.95 -4.33 -10.13
C LEU A 88 3.05 -4.99 -9.08
N LEU A 89 2.46 -4.19 -8.21
CA LEU A 89 1.13 -4.48 -7.69
C LEU A 89 0.26 -3.34 -8.20
N PRO A 90 -0.55 -3.54 -9.23
CA PRO A 90 -1.50 -2.52 -9.63
C PRO A 90 -2.67 -2.46 -8.63
N PRO A 91 -3.38 -1.32 -8.58
CA PRO A 91 -4.61 -1.15 -7.82
C PRO A 91 -5.79 -1.81 -8.56
N VAL A 92 -5.72 -3.13 -8.61
CA VAL A 92 -6.81 -4.11 -8.61
C VAL A 92 -6.09 -5.36 -8.11
N ALA A 93 -6.64 -6.17 -7.20
CA ALA A 93 -5.94 -7.39 -6.78
C ALA A 93 -5.57 -8.18 -8.04
N GLU A 94 -4.32 -8.13 -8.49
CA GLU A 94 -3.94 -8.77 -9.74
C GLU A 94 -3.85 -10.26 -9.47
N ALA A 95 -4.38 -11.05 -10.40
CA ALA A 95 -4.22 -12.49 -10.34
C ALA A 95 -2.73 -12.81 -10.16
N GLY A 96 -2.40 -13.51 -9.08
CA GLY A 96 -1.03 -13.70 -8.63
C GLY A 96 -0.83 -15.09 -8.06
N ALA A 97 0.37 -15.62 -8.20
CA ALA A 97 0.74 -16.88 -7.55
C ALA A 97 2.22 -16.88 -7.15
N SER A 98 2.51 -17.34 -5.93
CA SER A 98 3.86 -17.44 -5.39
C SER A 98 4.01 -18.71 -4.55
N TYR A 99 5.20 -19.29 -4.53
CA TYR A 99 5.50 -20.49 -3.74
C TYR A 99 6.63 -20.22 -2.76
N ALA A 100 6.42 -20.52 -1.48
CA ALA A 100 7.41 -20.40 -0.41
C ALA A 100 7.13 -21.48 0.66
N ASP A 101 8.20 -22.08 1.19
CA ASP A 101 8.11 -22.98 2.35
C ASP A 101 7.09 -24.13 2.23
N GLY A 102 6.91 -24.71 1.04
CA GLY A 102 5.93 -25.77 0.80
C GLY A 102 4.49 -25.30 0.63
N LEU A 103 4.27 -23.98 0.61
CA LEU A 103 2.97 -23.34 0.48
C LEU A 103 2.90 -22.55 -0.83
N LEU A 104 1.84 -22.81 -1.59
CA LEU A 104 1.46 -22.07 -2.77
C LEU A 104 0.42 -21.02 -2.39
N ARG A 105 0.78 -19.75 -2.45
CA ARG A 105 -0.13 -18.62 -2.27
C ARG A 105 -0.76 -18.24 -3.60
N LEU A 106 -2.08 -18.11 -3.63
CA LEU A 106 -2.85 -17.68 -4.80
C LEU A 106 -3.64 -16.42 -4.48
N VAL A 107 -3.50 -15.38 -5.30
CA VAL A 107 -4.10 -14.06 -5.12
C VAL A 107 -5.05 -13.75 -6.28
N ASN A 108 -6.28 -13.30 -6.01
CA ASN A 108 -7.36 -13.02 -6.95
C ASN A 108 -7.58 -14.09 -8.05
N LEU A 109 -7.40 -15.35 -7.67
CA LEU A 109 -7.58 -16.51 -8.55
C LEU A 109 -8.79 -17.38 -8.15
N GLU A 110 -9.66 -16.87 -7.27
CA GLU A 110 -10.85 -17.59 -6.80
C GLU A 110 -11.65 -18.19 -7.96
N GLY A 111 -11.97 -19.47 -7.84
CA GLY A 111 -12.75 -20.21 -8.83
C GLY A 111 -11.96 -20.64 -10.07
N CYS A 112 -10.72 -20.18 -10.25
CA CYS A 112 -9.86 -20.62 -11.35
C CYS A 112 -9.32 -22.04 -11.10
N MET A 113 -9.18 -22.79 -12.18
CA MET A 113 -8.51 -24.09 -12.18
C MET A 113 -7.01 -23.87 -12.29
N ILE A 114 -6.31 -24.14 -11.19
CA ILE A 114 -4.87 -24.02 -11.03
C ILE A 114 -4.23 -25.32 -11.47
N THR A 115 -3.31 -25.24 -12.42
CA THR A 115 -2.53 -26.38 -12.91
C THR A 115 -1.05 -26.02 -12.81
N VAL A 116 -0.28 -26.79 -12.05
CA VAL A 116 1.17 -26.65 -11.99
C VAL A 116 1.80 -27.74 -12.83
N THR A 117 2.68 -27.33 -13.74
CA THR A 117 3.41 -28.21 -14.65
C THR A 117 4.90 -27.97 -14.47
N ALA A 118 5.68 -29.03 -14.28
CA ALA A 118 7.12 -28.94 -14.29
C ALA A 118 7.61 -28.49 -15.68
N ALA A 119 8.77 -27.84 -15.76
CA ALA A 119 9.36 -27.44 -17.05
C ALA A 119 9.61 -28.62 -18.01
N THR A 120 9.63 -29.85 -17.49
CA THR A 120 9.67 -31.09 -18.27
C THR A 120 8.35 -31.44 -18.98
N GLY A 121 7.29 -30.65 -18.78
CA GLY A 121 5.95 -30.89 -19.31
C GLY A 121 5.05 -31.77 -18.42
N ARG A 122 5.57 -32.30 -17.31
CA ARG A 122 4.78 -33.14 -16.39
C ARG A 122 3.86 -32.29 -15.53
N LYS A 123 2.55 -32.57 -15.55
CA LYS A 123 1.58 -31.97 -14.61
C LYS A 123 1.82 -32.53 -13.21
N VAL A 124 2.09 -31.65 -12.24
CA VAL A 124 2.42 -32.02 -10.85
C VAL A 124 1.30 -31.70 -9.86
N LEU A 125 0.48 -30.69 -10.16
CA LEU A 125 -0.65 -30.30 -9.31
C LEU A 125 -1.81 -29.80 -10.15
N GLN A 126 -3.04 -30.12 -9.74
CA GLN A 126 -4.24 -29.52 -10.29
C GLN A 126 -5.29 -29.36 -9.20
N MET A 127 -5.80 -28.15 -9.01
CA MET A 127 -6.78 -27.82 -7.97
C MET A 127 -7.61 -26.60 -8.38
N LYS A 128 -8.77 -26.42 -7.76
CA LYS A 128 -9.59 -25.21 -7.93
C LYS A 128 -9.34 -24.28 -6.75
N ALA A 129 -9.01 -23.02 -7.00
CA ALA A 129 -8.83 -22.03 -5.94
C ALA A 129 -10.17 -21.71 -5.25
N GLY A 130 -10.21 -21.81 -3.93
CA GLY A 130 -11.38 -21.58 -3.08
C GLY A 130 -11.54 -20.12 -2.63
N GLY A 131 -10.46 -19.33 -2.60
CA GLY A 131 -10.48 -17.94 -2.14
C GLY A 131 -9.60 -16.99 -2.96
N ASN A 132 -9.64 -15.71 -2.61
CA ASN A 132 -8.89 -14.64 -3.29
C ASN A 132 -7.49 -14.36 -2.73
N ASP A 133 -7.11 -14.93 -1.57
CA ASP A 133 -5.74 -14.86 -1.04
C ASP A 133 -5.51 -16.05 -0.09
N GLU A 134 -5.33 -17.23 -0.66
CA GLU A 134 -5.30 -18.48 0.10
C GLU A 134 -3.98 -19.25 -0.11
N LEU A 135 -3.54 -19.93 0.94
CA LEU A 135 -2.32 -20.73 0.98
C LEU A 135 -2.68 -22.22 0.85
N TYR A 136 -2.09 -22.89 -0.14
CA TYR A 136 -2.29 -24.31 -0.39
C TYR A 136 -1.00 -25.08 -0.11
N PRO A 137 -1.05 -26.15 0.70
CA PRO A 137 0.09 -27.04 0.85
C PRO A 137 0.38 -27.74 -0.48
N ALA A 138 1.61 -27.63 -0.96
CA ALA A 138 2.06 -28.25 -2.20
C ALA A 138 3.50 -28.76 -2.02
N ALA A 139 3.66 -30.08 -1.95
CA ALA A 139 4.99 -30.68 -1.87
C ALA A 139 5.60 -30.80 -3.27
N LEU A 140 6.28 -29.74 -3.72
CA LEU A 140 6.95 -29.71 -5.02
C LEU A 140 8.46 -30.00 -4.86
N PRO A 141 9.04 -30.94 -5.62
CA PRO A 141 10.49 -31.12 -5.68
C PRO A 141 11.22 -29.87 -6.16
N ALA A 142 12.52 -29.73 -5.85
CA ALA A 142 13.33 -28.66 -6.42
C ALA A 142 13.29 -28.69 -7.96
N GLY A 143 13.02 -27.55 -8.58
CA GLY A 143 12.83 -27.48 -10.02
C GLY A 143 12.14 -26.21 -10.49
N ILE A 144 11.98 -26.09 -11.81
CA ILE A 144 11.26 -24.98 -12.45
C ILE A 144 9.85 -25.44 -12.77
N TYR A 145 8.87 -24.63 -12.39
CA TYR A 145 7.46 -24.92 -12.60
C TYR A 145 6.76 -23.75 -13.27
N ILE A 146 5.73 -24.09 -14.04
CA ILE A 146 4.78 -23.16 -14.65
C ILE A 146 3.43 -23.41 -14.00
N LEU A 147 2.86 -22.36 -13.42
CA LEU A 147 1.48 -22.35 -12.96
C LEU A 147 0.61 -21.74 -14.04
N ASN A 148 -0.46 -22.44 -14.41
CA ASN A 148 -1.50 -21.98 -15.29
C ASN A 148 -2.82 -21.97 -14.51
N ALA A 149 -3.41 -20.80 -14.35
CA ALA A 149 -4.74 -20.62 -13.80
C ALA A 149 -5.70 -20.23 -14.91
N ALA A 150 -6.73 -21.04 -15.14
CA ALA A 150 -7.75 -20.78 -16.16
C ALA A 150 -9.15 -20.85 -15.53
N GLY A 151 -9.99 -19.86 -15.82
CA GLY A 151 -11.37 -19.80 -15.31
C GLY A 151 -12.21 -18.72 -15.99
N GLY A 152 -13.47 -18.58 -15.57
CA GLY A 152 -14.42 -17.62 -16.16
C GLY A 152 -14.01 -16.13 -16.03
N LYS A 153 -13.02 -15.82 -15.19
CA LYS A 153 -12.44 -14.47 -15.00
C LYS A 153 -11.21 -14.19 -15.88
N GLY A 154 -10.71 -15.17 -16.64
CA GLY A 154 -9.53 -15.01 -17.51
C GLY A 154 -8.48 -16.12 -17.36
N ARG A 155 -7.29 -15.89 -17.93
CA ARG A 155 -6.14 -16.81 -17.83
C ARG A 155 -4.94 -16.09 -17.23
N TYR A 156 -4.31 -16.71 -16.23
CA TYR A 156 -3.08 -16.25 -15.62
C TYR A 156 -2.01 -17.33 -15.71
N VAL A 157 -0.79 -16.96 -16.07
CA VAL A 157 0.34 -17.90 -16.18
C VAL A 157 1.58 -17.27 -15.58
N THR A 158 2.26 -18.01 -14.70
CA THR A 158 3.53 -17.56 -14.12
C THR A 158 4.51 -18.70 -13.95
N LYS A 159 5.80 -18.38 -13.96
CA LYS A 159 6.90 -19.32 -13.72
C LYS A 159 7.49 -19.05 -12.34
N PHE A 160 7.73 -20.12 -11.58
CA PHE A 160 8.43 -20.03 -10.30
C PHE A 160 9.48 -21.14 -10.18
N VAL A 161 10.45 -20.92 -9.30
CA VAL A 161 11.54 -21.86 -9.03
C VAL A 161 11.40 -22.34 -7.61
N VAL A 162 11.39 -23.66 -7.43
CA VAL A 162 11.43 -24.30 -6.12
C VAL A 162 12.88 -24.67 -5.85
N ARG A 163 13.39 -24.22 -4.70
CA ARG A 163 14.69 -24.59 -4.15
C ARG A 163 14.45 -25.36 -2.86
N GLN A 164 15.22 -26.42 -2.62
CA GLN A 164 15.26 -27.15 -1.35
C GLN A 164 16.43 -26.68 -0.51
#